data_AF-A0A9X8DNE3-F1
#
_entry.id   AF-A0A9X8DNE3-F1
#
_cell.length_a   1.000
_cell.length_b   1.000
_cell.length_c   1.000
_cell.angle_alpha   90.00
_cell.angle_beta   90.00
_cell.angle_gamma   90.00
#
_symmetry.space_group_name_H-M   'P 1'
#
loop_
_entity.id
_entity.type
_entity.pdbx_description
1 polymer ?
#
loop_
_entity_poly.entity_id
_entity_poly.type
_entity_poly.pdbx_seq_one_letter_code
_entity_poly.pdbx_strand_id
1 'polypeptide(L)'
;VLQAVKTLEICVRVSKECRVECLAHRVPRLLYKTIRKYNRSRRHSELLHQLLQVCLYLTSSRGEATTTMSTPVAADGQDVDGVAESLELWIDMLHMHRESTDLFTLSARLCKRTLATLNANKWSIDKALWRLRLLHAMMAKTAKTQWIVARVAPMTHYTKDHLHPQKAASILHALVDVVCMIP
;
A
#
# COMPACT_ATOMS: atom_id res chain seq x y z
N VAL A 1 -12.34 -17.77 5.24
CA VAL A 1 -11.31 -16.85 4.67
C VAL A 1 -10.84 -15.80 5.68
N LEU A 2 -11.72 -14.95 6.23
CA LEU A 2 -11.32 -13.90 7.19
C LEU A 2 -10.54 -14.43 8.40
N GLN A 3 -11.01 -15.51 9.02
CA GLN A 3 -10.31 -16.13 10.16
C GLN A 3 -8.91 -16.63 9.78
N ALA A 4 -8.75 -17.25 8.61
CA ALA A 4 -7.45 -17.73 8.15
C ALA A 4 -6.45 -16.58 7.93
N VAL A 5 -6.91 -15.46 7.35
CA VAL A 5 -6.06 -14.28 7.16
C VAL A 5 -5.70 -13.62 8.49
N LYS A 6 -6.63 -13.56 9.45
CA LYS A 6 -6.36 -13.03 10.78
C LYS A 6 -5.37 -13.90 11.56
N THR A 7 -5.54 -15.22 11.50
CA THR A 7 -4.56 -16.16 12.06
C THR A 7 -3.20 -15.95 11.38
N LEU A 8 -3.17 -15.79 10.06
CA LEU A 8 -1.94 -15.52 9.33
C LEU A 8 -1.29 -14.18 9.78
N GLU A 9 -2.08 -13.12 9.97
CA GLU A 9 -1.60 -11.84 10.51
C GLU A 9 -0.91 -12.03 11.86
N ILE A 10 -1.54 -12.75 12.78
CA ILE A 10 -0.99 -13.02 14.11
C ILE A 10 0.27 -13.88 14.01
N CYS A 11 0.25 -14.96 13.23
CA CYS A 11 1.39 -15.86 13.07
C CYS A 11 2.61 -15.13 12.46
N VAL A 12 2.39 -14.30 11.45
CA VAL A 12 3.44 -13.48 10.81
C VAL A 12 4.00 -12.43 11.78
N ARG A 13 3.21 -11.95 12.74
CA ARG A 13 3.68 -11.01 13.76
C ARG A 13 4.51 -11.67 14.86
N VAL A 14 4.19 -12.91 15.21
CA VAL A 14 4.76 -13.59 16.40
C VAL A 14 5.91 -14.54 16.05
N SER A 15 5.88 -15.23 14.90
CA SER A 15 6.90 -16.21 14.49
C SER A 15 7.80 -15.69 13.36
N LYS A 16 9.11 -15.91 13.46
CA LYS A 16 10.07 -15.58 12.39
C LYS A 16 10.05 -16.61 11.27
N GLU A 17 9.86 -17.88 11.60
CA GLU A 17 9.79 -19.01 10.68
C GLU A 17 8.57 -18.86 9.76
N CYS A 18 7.41 -18.55 10.34
CA CYS A 18 6.19 -18.29 9.58
C CYS A 18 6.38 -17.13 8.59
N ARG A 19 7.13 -16.08 8.96
CA ARG A 19 7.44 -14.96 8.07
C ARG A 19 8.27 -15.40 6.86
N VAL A 20 9.35 -16.14 7.10
CA VAL A 20 10.27 -16.61 6.04
C VAL A 20 9.50 -17.50 5.06
N GLU A 21 8.71 -18.43 5.57
CA GLU A 21 7.92 -19.33 4.74
C GLU A 21 6.84 -18.58 3.93
N CYS A 22 6.15 -17.62 4.56
CA CYS A 22 5.16 -16.79 3.86
C CYS A 22 5.76 -15.96 2.72
N LEU A 23 6.99 -15.46 2.91
CA LEU A 23 7.73 -14.73 1.87
C LEU A 23 8.10 -15.66 0.71
N ALA A 24 8.63 -16.85 1.02
CA ALA A 24 9.01 -17.84 0.03
C ALA A 24 7.84 -18.21 -0.89
N HIS A 25 6.65 -18.40 -0.33
CA HIS A 25 5.45 -18.80 -1.08
C HIS A 25 4.64 -17.64 -1.68
N ARG A 26 5.07 -16.39 -1.54
CA ARG A 26 4.36 -15.20 -2.07
C ARG A 26 2.88 -15.13 -1.65
N VAL A 27 2.55 -15.68 -0.47
CA VAL A 27 1.18 -15.88 0.03
C VAL A 27 0.32 -14.60 -0.04
N PRO A 28 0.81 -13.42 0.40
CA PRO A 28 0.00 -12.21 0.37
C PRO A 28 -0.39 -11.78 -1.05
N ARG A 29 0.49 -11.97 -2.05
CA ARG A 29 0.23 -11.63 -3.46
C ARG A 29 -0.83 -12.55 -4.06
N LEU A 30 -0.81 -13.84 -3.73
CA LEU A 30 -1.82 -14.82 -4.16
C LEU A 30 -3.19 -14.52 -3.57
N LEU A 31 -3.25 -14.24 -2.27
CA LEU A 31 -4.50 -13.88 -1.58
C LEU A 31 -5.08 -12.59 -2.15
N TYR A 32 -4.23 -11.57 -2.36
CA TYR A 32 -4.66 -10.32 -2.93
C TYR A 32 -5.18 -10.46 -4.37
N LYS A 33 -4.47 -11.15 -5.28
CA LYS A 33 -4.91 -11.33 -6.67
C LYS A 33 -6.29 -11.99 -6.74
N THR A 34 -6.57 -12.89 -5.81
CA THR A 34 -7.88 -13.53 -5.67
C THR A 34 -8.94 -12.53 -5.22
N ILE A 35 -8.65 -11.68 -4.23
CA ILE A 35 -9.62 -10.74 -3.64
C ILE A 35 -9.94 -9.57 -4.56
N ARG A 36 -8.99 -9.09 -5.37
CA ARG A 36 -9.22 -8.03 -6.36
C ARG A 36 -10.39 -8.36 -7.32
N LYS A 37 -10.67 -9.66 -7.54
CA LYS A 37 -11.79 -10.12 -8.37
C LYS A 37 -13.16 -9.98 -7.67
N TYR A 38 -13.20 -9.90 -6.34
CA TYR A 38 -14.42 -9.87 -5.53
C TYR A 38 -14.57 -8.52 -4.84
N ASN A 39 -14.90 -7.48 -5.60
CA ASN A 39 -14.93 -6.11 -5.10
C ASN A 39 -16.34 -5.69 -4.65
N ARG A 40 -16.42 -4.89 -3.57
CA ARG A 40 -17.60 -4.10 -3.09
C ARG A 40 -18.38 -4.55 -1.83
N SER A 41 -17.95 -5.55 -1.06
CA SER A 41 -18.61 -5.85 0.23
C SER A 41 -17.79 -5.32 1.42
N ARG A 42 -18.47 -4.98 2.53
CA ARG A 42 -17.81 -4.60 3.79
C ARG A 42 -16.82 -5.69 4.28
N ARG A 43 -17.20 -6.97 4.13
CA ARG A 43 -16.33 -8.12 4.47
C ARG A 43 -15.06 -8.17 3.63
N HIS A 44 -15.11 -7.73 2.37
CA HIS A 44 -13.92 -7.64 1.52
C HIS A 44 -12.97 -6.52 1.98
N SER A 45 -13.50 -5.42 2.53
CA SER A 45 -12.68 -4.32 3.04
C SER A 45 -11.91 -4.70 4.32
N GLU A 46 -12.56 -5.42 5.24
CA GLU A 46 -11.91 -5.97 6.44
C GLU A 46 -10.82 -6.99 6.08
N LEU A 47 -11.09 -7.86 5.10
CA LEU A 47 -10.12 -8.82 4.59
C LEU A 47 -8.91 -8.12 3.94
N LEU A 48 -9.15 -7.08 3.15
CA LEU A 48 -8.11 -6.27 2.54
C LEU A 48 -7.26 -5.58 3.60
N HIS A 49 -7.86 -5.04 4.66
CA HIS A 49 -7.14 -4.42 5.76
C HIS A 49 -6.14 -5.39 6.40
N GLN A 50 -6.62 -6.59 6.76
CA GLN A 50 -5.80 -7.63 7.38
C GLN A 50 -4.65 -8.09 6.47
N LEU A 51 -4.90 -8.19 5.15
CA LEU A 51 -3.84 -8.52 4.19
C LEU A 51 -2.81 -7.40 4.03
N LEU A 52 -3.23 -6.14 3.98
CA LEU A 52 -2.30 -5.02 3.91
C LEU A 52 -1.42 -4.96 5.16
N GLN A 53 -1.94 -5.33 6.33
CA GLN A 53 -1.16 -5.49 7.55
C GLN A 53 -0.12 -6.60 7.41
N VAL A 54 -0.52 -7.80 6.95
CA VAL A 54 0.42 -8.91 6.67
C VAL A 54 1.54 -8.46 5.72
N CYS A 55 1.20 -7.81 4.60
CA CYS A 55 2.17 -7.27 3.64
C CYS A 55 3.14 -6.27 4.29
N LEU A 56 2.63 -5.38 5.16
CA LEU A 56 3.47 -4.42 5.86
C LEU A 56 4.42 -5.10 6.85
N TYR A 57 3.97 -6.11 7.59
CA TYR A 57 4.86 -6.83 8.50
C TYR A 57 5.97 -7.57 7.76
N LEU A 58 5.61 -8.29 6.69
CA LEU A 58 6.59 -9.03 5.88
C LEU A 58 7.61 -8.11 5.19
N THR A 59 7.19 -6.94 4.72
CA THR A 59 8.10 -5.95 4.12
C THR A 59 8.98 -5.23 5.14
N SER A 60 8.55 -5.08 6.40
CA SER A 60 9.40 -4.52 7.48
C SER A 60 10.54 -5.47 7.84
N SER A 61 10.24 -6.76 7.95
CA SER A 61 11.18 -7.80 8.38
C SER A 61 12.36 -7.99 7.43
N ARG A 62 12.21 -7.62 6.15
CA ARG A 62 13.28 -7.73 5.16
C ARG A 62 14.45 -6.78 5.46
N GLY A 63 14.23 -5.70 6.21
CA GLY A 63 15.27 -4.72 6.58
C GLY A 63 16.11 -5.10 7.81
N GLU A 64 15.66 -6.03 8.66
CA GLU A 64 16.39 -6.45 9.87
C GLU A 64 17.30 -7.68 9.63
N ALA A 65 17.11 -8.39 8.51
CA ALA A 65 17.80 -9.64 8.23
C ALA A 65 19.22 -9.47 7.65
N THR A 66 19.76 -8.25 7.58
CA THR A 66 21.05 -7.96 6.94
C THR A 66 22.27 -7.96 7.86
N THR A 67 22.17 -8.35 9.14
CA THR A 67 23.34 -8.26 10.05
C THR A 67 24.05 -9.58 10.35
N THR A 68 23.44 -10.76 10.20
CA THR A 68 24.16 -12.02 10.45
C THR A 68 23.54 -13.17 9.67
N MET A 69 24.10 -13.46 8.49
CA MET A 69 24.24 -14.77 7.84
C MET A 69 24.51 -14.53 6.36
N SER A 70 25.80 -14.51 6.03
CA SER A 70 26.31 -14.58 4.66
C SER A 70 25.87 -15.89 4.02
N THR A 71 24.68 -15.87 3.42
CA THR A 71 24.34 -16.77 2.32
C THR A 71 23.45 -15.97 1.39
N PRO A 72 23.93 -15.60 0.19
CA PRO A 72 23.10 -14.95 -0.80
C PRO A 72 22.11 -16.02 -1.27
N VAL A 73 20.87 -15.97 -0.78
CA VAL A 73 19.80 -16.70 -1.46
C VAL A 73 19.56 -15.96 -2.77
N ALA A 74 20.34 -16.40 -3.76
CA ALA A 74 20.26 -16.16 -5.18
C ALA A 74 20.10 -14.68 -5.60
N ALA A 75 21.23 -14.10 -6.00
CA ALA A 75 21.29 -13.13 -7.09
C ALA A 75 20.97 -13.82 -8.43
N ASP A 76 19.74 -14.35 -8.57
CA ASP A 76 19.23 -14.90 -9.82
C ASP A 76 17.72 -14.61 -9.94
N GLY A 77 17.36 -13.67 -10.82
CA GLY A 77 15.98 -13.25 -11.08
C GLY A 77 15.35 -12.31 -10.04
N GLN A 78 15.85 -11.07 -9.92
CA GLN A 78 15.06 -10.00 -9.27
C GLN A 78 13.71 -9.91 -9.99
N ASP A 79 12.61 -10.22 -9.30
CA ASP A 79 11.23 -10.16 -9.82
C ASP A 79 10.81 -8.69 -10.01
N VAL A 80 11.49 -7.97 -10.90
CA VAL A 80 11.25 -6.56 -11.24
C VAL A 80 9.79 -6.37 -11.62
N ASP A 81 9.28 -7.26 -12.46
CA ASP A 81 7.88 -7.29 -12.88
C ASP A 81 6.94 -7.46 -11.69
N GLY A 82 7.27 -8.32 -10.72
CA GLY A 82 6.48 -8.48 -9.51
C GLY A 82 6.51 -7.30 -8.57
N VAL A 83 7.63 -6.59 -8.46
CA VAL A 83 7.72 -5.35 -7.68
C VAL A 83 6.95 -4.23 -8.36
N ALA A 84 7.05 -4.10 -9.69
CA ALA A 84 6.27 -3.15 -10.48
C ALA A 84 4.76 -3.45 -10.41
N GLU A 85 4.35 -4.72 -10.56
CA GLU A 85 2.96 -5.15 -10.36
C GLU A 85 2.43 -4.79 -8.97
N SER A 86 3.27 -4.98 -7.94
CA SER A 86 2.91 -4.62 -6.56
C SER A 86 2.73 -3.11 -6.40
N LEU A 87 3.56 -2.29 -7.06
CA LEU A 87 3.39 -0.84 -7.04
C LEU A 87 2.06 -0.41 -7.69
N GLU A 88 1.77 -0.93 -8.88
CA GLU A 88 0.50 -0.67 -9.57
C GLU A 88 -0.70 -1.09 -8.72
N LEU A 89 -0.56 -2.18 -7.96
CA LEU A 89 -1.52 -2.66 -7.00
C LEU A 89 -1.81 -1.66 -5.87
N TRP A 90 -0.76 -1.11 -5.27
CA TRP A 90 -0.90 -0.15 -4.18
C TRP A 90 -1.52 1.14 -4.67
N ILE A 91 -1.19 1.58 -5.89
CA ILE A 91 -1.82 2.73 -6.54
C ILE A 91 -3.30 2.46 -6.80
N ASP A 92 -3.66 1.27 -7.28
CA ASP A 92 -5.06 0.87 -7.45
C ASP A 92 -5.82 0.90 -6.11
N MET A 93 -5.20 0.42 -5.03
CA MET A 93 -5.80 0.46 -3.69
C MET A 93 -6.01 1.87 -3.18
N LEU A 94 -5.04 2.77 -3.38
CA LEU A 94 -5.18 4.19 -3.03
C LEU A 94 -6.35 4.82 -3.79
N HIS A 95 -6.56 4.45 -5.05
CA HIS A 95 -7.66 4.96 -5.85
C HIS A 95 -9.02 4.37 -5.43
N MET A 96 -9.11 3.05 -5.26
CA MET A 96 -10.35 2.35 -4.91
C MET A 96 -10.83 2.68 -3.50
N HIS A 97 -9.91 2.83 -2.55
CA HIS A 97 -10.22 3.05 -1.14
C HIS A 97 -9.83 4.46 -0.66
N ARG A 98 -9.93 5.45 -1.55
CA ARG A 98 -9.60 6.87 -1.27
C ARG A 98 -10.37 7.49 -0.09
N GLU A 99 -11.51 6.93 0.26
CA GLU A 99 -12.37 7.38 1.35
C GLU A 99 -12.12 6.59 2.65
N SER A 100 -11.43 5.44 2.61
CA SER A 100 -11.13 4.65 3.81
C SER A 100 -9.78 5.04 4.40
N THR A 101 -9.79 5.66 5.59
CA THR A 101 -8.55 6.09 6.24
C THR A 101 -7.55 4.95 6.42
N ASP A 102 -8.01 3.79 6.88
CA ASP A 102 -7.13 2.65 7.18
C ASP A 102 -6.55 2.03 5.91
N LEU A 103 -7.39 1.68 4.94
CA LEU A 103 -6.95 1.04 3.70
C LEU A 103 -6.04 1.97 2.90
N PHE A 104 -6.37 3.26 2.84
CA PHE A 104 -5.55 4.25 2.17
C PHE A 104 -4.18 4.39 2.84
N THR A 105 -4.14 4.51 4.16
CA THR A 105 -2.87 4.68 4.90
C THR A 105 -1.98 3.45 4.79
N LEU A 106 -2.54 2.24 4.90
CA LEU A 106 -1.76 1.00 4.74
C LEU A 106 -1.22 0.86 3.31
N SER A 107 -2.04 1.18 2.30
CA SER A 107 -1.63 1.16 0.89
C SER A 107 -0.55 2.19 0.60
N ALA A 108 -0.64 3.40 1.17
CA ALA A 108 0.37 4.43 1.03
C ALA A 108 1.72 4.00 1.61
N ARG A 109 1.73 3.34 2.78
CA ARG A 109 2.96 2.83 3.40
C ARG A 109 3.63 1.75 2.54
N LEU A 110 2.84 0.84 1.96
CA LEU A 110 3.35 -0.18 1.04
C LEU A 110 3.86 0.44 -0.27
N CYS A 111 3.13 1.42 -0.81
CA CYS A 111 3.55 2.21 -1.96
C CYS A 111 4.91 2.87 -1.71
N LYS A 112 5.08 3.57 -0.58
CA LYS A 112 6.34 4.21 -0.18
C LYS A 112 7.52 3.22 -0.16
N ARG A 113 7.33 2.05 0.45
CA ARG A 113 8.38 1.02 0.53
C ARG A 113 8.74 0.44 -0.83
N THR A 114 7.73 0.22 -1.66
CA THR A 114 7.92 -0.32 -3.01
C THR A 114 8.67 0.71 -3.87
N LEU A 115 8.26 1.98 -3.83
CA LEU A 115 8.98 3.09 -4.50
C LEU A 115 10.43 3.21 -4.03
N ALA A 116 10.69 3.15 -2.73
CA ALA A 116 12.05 3.18 -2.20
C ALA A 116 12.90 1.99 -2.70
N THR A 117 12.29 0.80 -2.82
CA THR A 117 12.96 -0.39 -3.37
C THR A 117 13.28 -0.21 -4.85
N LEU A 118 12.31 0.23 -5.67
CA LEU A 118 12.51 0.47 -7.11
C LEU A 118 13.60 1.53 -7.33
N ASN A 119 13.57 2.61 -6.56
CA ASN A 119 14.53 3.69 -6.67
C ASN A 119 15.94 3.26 -6.26
N ALA A 120 16.08 2.51 -5.14
CA ALA A 120 17.37 1.98 -4.70
C ALA A 120 18.02 1.06 -5.74
N ASN A 121 17.21 0.37 -6.56
CA ASN A 121 17.70 -0.50 -7.65
C ASN A 121 17.74 0.20 -9.02
N LYS A 122 17.43 1.51 -9.10
CA LYS A 122 17.35 2.30 -10.34
C LYS A 122 16.42 1.69 -11.40
N TRP A 123 15.33 1.05 -10.97
CA TRP A 123 14.31 0.52 -11.88
C TRP A 123 13.34 1.62 -12.31
N SER A 124 12.78 1.50 -13.52
CA SER A 124 11.84 2.51 -14.04
C SER A 124 10.60 2.61 -13.15
N ILE A 125 10.22 3.86 -12.85
CA ILE A 125 9.06 4.23 -12.04
C ILE A 125 8.15 5.25 -12.75
N ASP A 126 8.42 5.60 -14.00
CA ASP A 126 7.81 6.74 -14.68
C ASP A 126 6.29 6.63 -14.77
N LYS A 127 5.80 5.43 -15.14
CA LYS A 127 4.37 5.15 -15.23
C LYS A 127 3.69 5.27 -13.85
N ALA A 128 4.29 4.69 -12.82
CA ALA A 128 3.74 4.72 -11.47
C ALA A 128 3.75 6.14 -10.89
N LEU A 129 4.83 6.89 -11.11
CA LEU A 129 4.95 8.29 -10.71
C LEU A 129 3.88 9.16 -11.39
N TRP A 130 3.66 8.97 -12.69
CA TRP A 130 2.60 9.66 -13.42
C TRP A 130 1.22 9.36 -12.82
N ARG A 131 0.91 8.08 -12.53
CA ARG A 131 -0.37 7.70 -11.90
C ARG A 131 -0.54 8.31 -10.51
N LEU A 132 0.53 8.37 -9.70
CA LEU A 132 0.50 9.00 -8.38
C LEU A 132 0.26 10.51 -8.47
N ARG A 133 0.90 11.19 -9.43
CA ARG A 133 0.66 12.62 -9.70
C ARG A 133 -0.78 12.89 -10.11
N LEU A 134 -1.35 12.04 -10.97
CA LEU A 134 -2.75 12.14 -11.37
C LEU A 134 -3.70 11.96 -10.17
N LEU A 135 -3.45 10.96 -9.34
CA LEU A 135 -4.23 10.70 -8.13
C LEU A 135 -4.13 11.86 -7.12
N HIS A 136 -2.93 12.44 -6.96
CA HIS A 136 -2.71 13.63 -6.14
C HIS A 136 -3.52 14.82 -6.65
N ALA A 137 -3.42 15.14 -7.95
CA ALA A 137 -4.15 16.25 -8.55
C ALA A 137 -5.68 16.09 -8.40
N MET A 138 -6.18 14.87 -8.54
CA MET A 138 -7.59 14.56 -8.30
C MET A 138 -7.98 14.84 -6.84
N MET A 139 -7.22 14.34 -5.86
CA MET A 139 -7.52 14.56 -4.44
C MET A 139 -7.44 16.04 -4.05
N ALA A 140 -6.44 16.77 -4.56
CA ALA A 140 -6.29 18.20 -4.32
C ALA A 140 -7.49 19.00 -4.89
N LYS A 141 -7.95 18.64 -6.10
CA LYS A 141 -9.15 19.23 -6.69
C LYS A 141 -10.40 18.93 -5.86
N THR A 142 -10.58 17.69 -5.41
CA THR A 142 -11.70 17.30 -4.54
C THR A 142 -11.69 18.06 -3.22
N ALA A 143 -10.52 18.23 -2.59
CA ALA A 143 -10.36 19.01 -1.37
C ALA A 143 -10.75 20.48 -1.58
N LYS A 144 -10.30 21.09 -2.69
CA LYS A 144 -10.68 22.46 -3.04
C LYS A 144 -12.20 22.59 -3.24
N THR A 145 -12.83 21.66 -3.94
CA THR A 145 -14.29 21.65 -4.14
C THR A 145 -15.03 21.51 -2.81
N GLN A 146 -14.64 20.58 -1.95
CA GLN A 146 -15.26 20.40 -0.64
C GLN A 146 -15.12 21.65 0.24
N TRP A 147 -13.95 22.30 0.20
CA TRP A 147 -13.74 23.55 0.91
C TRP A 147 -14.67 24.67 0.41
N ILE A 148 -14.83 24.82 -0.91
CA ILE A 148 -15.77 25.80 -1.50
C ILE A 148 -17.22 25.48 -1.06
N VAL A 149 -17.64 24.22 -1.16
CA VAL A 149 -18.98 23.79 -0.77
C VAL A 149 -19.25 24.05 0.71
N ALA A 150 -18.29 23.74 1.59
CA ALA A 150 -18.43 23.96 3.03
C ALA A 150 -18.63 25.45 3.40
N ARG A 151 -18.12 26.38 2.59
CA ARG A 151 -18.33 27.83 2.78
C ARG A 151 -19.72 28.30 2.38
N VAL A 152 -20.39 27.58 1.47
CA VAL A 152 -21.71 27.94 0.94
C VAL A 152 -22.82 27.16 1.64
N ALA A 153 -22.55 25.93 2.08
CA ALA A 153 -23.45 25.08 2.84
C ALA A 153 -22.64 24.26 3.87
N PRO A 154 -22.66 24.63 5.16
CA PRO A 154 -21.95 23.88 6.19
C PRO A 154 -22.55 22.47 6.33
N MET A 155 -21.76 21.44 6.01
CA MET A 155 -22.14 20.03 6.10
C MET A 155 -22.19 19.57 7.57
N THR A 156 -23.29 18.91 7.98
CA THR A 156 -23.55 18.45 9.35
C THR A 156 -23.05 17.03 9.66
N HIS A 157 -22.48 16.29 8.70
CA HIS A 157 -22.06 14.90 8.93
C HIS A 157 -20.67 14.61 8.39
N TYR A 158 -19.65 14.79 9.22
CA TYR A 158 -18.39 14.07 9.06
C TYR A 158 -18.49 12.75 9.82
N THR A 159 -18.59 11.65 9.09
CA THR A 159 -18.46 10.31 9.66
C THR A 159 -16.98 10.05 9.93
N LYS A 160 -16.67 9.64 11.16
CA LYS A 160 -15.30 9.52 11.73
C LYS A 160 -14.34 8.63 10.93
N ASP A 161 -14.86 7.79 10.04
CA ASP A 161 -14.09 6.80 9.27
C ASP A 161 -13.64 7.29 7.88
N HIS A 162 -14.18 8.42 7.40
CA HIS A 162 -13.89 8.91 6.05
C HIS A 162 -12.61 9.74 6.01
N LEU A 163 -11.69 9.35 5.13
CA LEU A 163 -10.46 10.10 4.90
C LEU A 163 -10.77 11.42 4.21
N HIS A 164 -10.43 12.53 4.86
CA HIS A 164 -10.57 13.85 4.26
C HIS A 164 -9.64 13.97 3.04
N PRO A 165 -10.12 14.47 1.88
CA PRO A 165 -9.34 14.52 0.64
C PRO A 165 -8.08 15.39 0.75
N GLN A 166 -8.05 16.39 1.62
CA GLN A 166 -6.83 17.16 1.88
C GLN A 166 -5.74 16.31 2.55
N LYS A 167 -6.12 15.41 3.47
CA LYS A 167 -5.19 14.47 4.10
C LYS A 167 -4.71 13.43 3.09
N ALA A 168 -5.62 12.93 2.24
CA ALA A 168 -5.26 12.05 1.13
C ALA A 168 -4.26 12.72 0.16
N ALA A 169 -4.52 13.97 -0.22
CA ALA A 169 -3.62 14.75 -1.08
C ALA A 169 -2.25 14.94 -0.44
N SER A 170 -2.18 15.29 0.85
CA SER A 170 -0.90 15.43 1.57
C SER A 170 -0.11 14.12 1.60
N ILE A 171 -0.75 12.98 1.85
CA ILE A 171 -0.10 11.66 1.81
C ILE A 171 0.44 11.36 0.40
N LEU A 172 -0.33 11.64 -0.65
CA LEU A 172 0.09 11.43 -2.04
C LEU A 172 1.23 12.36 -2.44
N HIS A 173 1.22 13.61 -2.00
CA HIS A 173 2.32 14.55 -2.21
C HIS A 173 3.61 14.01 -1.59
N ALA A 174 3.57 13.53 -0.34
CA ALA A 174 4.71 12.92 0.32
C ALA A 174 5.22 11.66 -0.42
N LEU A 175 4.35 10.89 -1.07
CA LEU A 175 4.77 9.74 -1.90
C LEU A 175 5.50 10.18 -3.17
N VAL A 176 5.03 11.26 -3.81
CA VAL A 176 5.67 11.84 -4.99
C VAL A 176 7.03 12.45 -4.62
N ASP A 177 7.13 13.14 -3.49
CA ASP A 177 8.36 13.82 -3.06
C ASP A 177 9.47 12.83 -2.70
N VAL A 178 9.14 11.67 -2.13
CA VAL A 178 10.11 10.59 -1.85
C VAL A 178 10.85 10.15 -3.12
N VAL A 179 10.22 10.28 -4.29
CA VAL A 179 10.81 9.95 -5.59
C VAL A 179 11.66 11.11 -6.12
N CYS A 180 11.28 12.36 -5.84
CA CYS A 180 11.96 13.54 -6.36
C CYS A 180 13.16 14.03 -5.52
N MET A 181 13.30 13.56 -4.27
CA MET A 181 14.32 14.00 -3.30
C MET A 181 15.60 13.15 -3.29
N ILE A 182 15.75 12.18 -4.20
CA ILE A 182 16.93 11.30 -4.23
C ILE A 182 17.72 11.63 -5.51
N PRO A 183 18.99 12.08 -5.39
CA PRO A 183 19.78 12.62 -6.49
C PRO A 183 20.10 11.62 -7.60
#